data_AF-A0A940SQD3-F1
#
_entry.id   AF-A0A940SQD3-F1
#
_cell.length_a   1.000
_cell.length_b   1.000
_cell.length_c   1.000
_cell.angle_alpha   90.00
_cell.angle_beta   90.00
_cell.angle_gamma   90.00
#
_symmetry.space_group_name_H-M   'P 1'
#
loop_
_entity.id
_entity.type
_entity.pdbx_description
1 polymer ?
#
loop_
_entity_poly.entity_id
_entity_poly.type
_entity_poly.pdbx_seq_one_letter_code
_entity_poly.pdbx_strand_id
1 'polypeptide(L)'
;MCMYNTILKRHYTDILLYCTSRLKGDRYAAEDCTQEVFLALYRKSHTLDLTKDILPWLYAAADREILAYRRRHPETVDLDAVPEPAEVPAFTEPEAETILDRLPKKERRLLEAYYSGADRVQLARSMDISVIALYLRLRRIRERLQGYAKNMGKGGSV
;
A
#
# COMPACT_ATOMS: atom_id res chain seq x y z
N MET A 1 20.05 14.54 1.76
CA MET A 1 19.99 13.09 1.46
C MET A 1 19.62 12.22 2.68
N CYS A 2 20.10 12.52 3.90
CA CYS A 2 19.83 11.69 5.10
C CYS A 2 18.33 11.67 5.53
N MET A 3 17.63 12.81 5.49
CA MET A 3 16.23 12.91 5.94
C MET A 3 15.26 12.08 5.08
N TYR A 4 15.42 12.11 3.75
CA TYR A 4 14.63 11.30 2.82
C TYR A 4 14.75 9.80 3.14
N ASN A 5 15.98 9.31 3.32
CA ASN A 5 16.21 7.89 3.59
C ASN A 5 15.57 7.45 4.92
N THR A 6 15.58 8.33 5.92
CA THR A 6 14.87 8.11 7.19
C THR A 6 13.36 8.01 6.99
N ILE A 7 12.76 8.94 6.23
CA ILE A 7 11.31 8.93 5.94
C ILE A 7 10.93 7.70 5.14
N LEU A 8 11.70 7.36 4.10
CA LEU A 8 11.51 6.17 3.29
C LEU A 8 11.52 4.92 4.16
N LYS A 9 12.59 4.68 4.92
CA LYS A 9 12.69 3.49 5.77
C LYS A 9 11.57 3.40 6.81
N ARG A 10 11.12 4.54 7.33
CA ARG A 10 10.07 4.60 8.35
C ARG A 10 8.69 4.31 7.78
N HIS A 11 8.37 4.84 6.60
CA HIS A 11 6.99 4.88 6.10
C HIS A 11 6.73 4.01 4.86
N TYR A 12 7.76 3.42 4.25
CA TYR A 12 7.59 2.60 3.05
C TYR A 12 6.56 1.50 3.24
N THR A 13 6.66 0.74 4.33
CA THR A 13 5.69 -0.32 4.63
C THR A 13 4.29 0.22 4.90
N ASP A 14 4.15 1.38 5.55
CA ASP A 14 2.82 1.98 5.77
C ASP A 14 2.14 2.36 4.46
N ILE A 15 2.89 2.95 3.52
CA ILE A 15 2.37 3.36 2.21
C ILE A 15 2.11 2.15 1.32
N LEU A 16 3.00 1.15 1.33
CA LEU A 16 2.77 -0.10 0.59
C LEU A 16 1.49 -0.78 1.04
N LEU A 17 1.28 -0.96 2.36
CA LEU A 17 0.07 -1.58 2.89
C LEU A 17 -1.19 -0.76 2.60
N TYR A 18 -1.06 0.57 2.65
CA TYR A 18 -2.14 1.46 2.25
C TYR A 18 -2.52 1.23 0.78
N CYS A 19 -1.56 1.29 -0.14
CA CYS A 19 -1.77 1.05 -1.57
C CYS A 19 -2.35 -0.35 -1.83
N THR A 20 -1.79 -1.40 -1.23
CA THR A 20 -2.29 -2.78 -1.40
C THR A 20 -3.75 -2.90 -0.95
N SER A 21 -4.12 -2.27 0.18
CA SER A 21 -5.52 -2.30 0.64
C SER A 21 -6.49 -1.59 -0.31
N ARG A 22 -6.04 -0.49 -0.94
CA ARG A 22 -6.85 0.36 -1.82
C ARG A 22 -6.94 -0.20 -3.23
N LEU A 23 -5.98 -1.03 -3.63
CA LEU A 23 -5.90 -1.70 -4.93
C LEU A 23 -6.32 -3.17 -4.84
N LYS A 24 -7.15 -3.53 -3.85
CA LYS A 24 -7.75 -4.87 -3.69
C LYS A 24 -6.73 -6.02 -3.67
N GLY A 25 -5.50 -5.77 -3.23
CA GLY A 25 -4.45 -6.78 -3.19
C GLY A 25 -3.59 -6.88 -4.44
N ASP A 26 -3.77 -6.03 -5.46
CA ASP A 26 -2.84 -5.97 -6.58
C ASP A 26 -1.45 -5.52 -6.10
N ARG A 27 -0.51 -6.46 -6.10
CA ARG A 27 0.84 -6.25 -5.60
C ARG A 27 1.61 -5.27 -6.49
N TYR A 28 1.60 -5.50 -7.79
CA TYR A 28 2.40 -4.72 -8.73
C TYR A 28 1.90 -3.29 -8.79
N ALA A 29 0.60 -3.08 -8.87
CA ALA A 29 0.01 -1.75 -8.81
C ALA A 29 0.32 -1.04 -7.49
N ALA A 30 0.29 -1.76 -6.37
CA ALA A 30 0.62 -1.18 -5.07
C ALA A 30 2.09 -0.81 -4.92
N GLU A 31 3.01 -1.66 -5.40
CA GLU A 31 4.44 -1.39 -5.42
C GLU A 31 4.75 -0.19 -6.33
N ASP A 32 4.17 -0.14 -7.54
CA ASP A 32 4.32 0.96 -8.49
C ASP A 32 3.84 2.30 -7.90
N CYS A 33 2.61 2.34 -7.39
CA CYS A 33 2.07 3.53 -6.72
C CYS A 33 2.94 3.96 -5.53
N THR A 34 3.45 3.00 -4.75
CA THR A 34 4.34 3.31 -3.61
C THR A 34 5.66 3.91 -4.09
N GLN A 35 6.26 3.37 -5.15
CA GLN A 35 7.48 3.91 -5.74
C GLN A 35 7.27 5.34 -6.23
N GLU A 36 6.18 5.61 -6.96
CA GLU A 36 5.84 6.96 -7.43
C GLU A 36 5.63 7.96 -6.29
N VAL A 37 5.02 7.55 -5.17
CA VAL A 37 4.90 8.40 -3.96
C VAL A 37 6.27 8.81 -3.43
N PHE A 38 7.21 7.88 -3.30
CA PHE A 38 8.55 8.20 -2.79
C PHE A 38 9.41 8.93 -3.82
N LEU A 39 9.21 8.71 -5.12
CA LEU A 39 9.80 9.53 -6.18
C LEU A 39 9.28 10.98 -6.13
N ALA A 40 7.98 11.16 -5.92
CA ALA A 40 7.38 12.49 -5.72
C ALA A 40 7.92 13.17 -4.46
N LEU A 41 8.11 12.42 -3.36
CA LEU A 41 8.76 12.93 -2.15
C LEU A 41 10.19 13.37 -2.44
N TYR A 42 10.98 12.55 -3.14
CA TYR A 42 12.36 12.88 -3.49
C TYR A 42 12.41 14.16 -4.32
N ARG A 43 11.57 14.26 -5.35
CA ARG A 43 11.44 15.44 -6.22
C ARG A 43 11.05 16.68 -5.42
N LYS A 44 10.20 16.56 -4.40
CA LYS A 44 9.73 17.70 -3.57
C LYS A 44 10.50 17.89 -2.27
N SER A 45 11.53 17.09 -2.02
CA SER A 45 12.28 17.10 -0.75
C SER A 45 12.99 18.42 -0.45
N HIS A 46 13.19 19.27 -1.47
CA HIS A 46 13.78 20.60 -1.36
C HIS A 46 12.76 21.71 -1.10
N THR A 47 11.46 21.46 -1.30
CA THR A 47 10.37 22.43 -1.06
C THR A 47 9.47 22.06 0.11
N LEU A 48 9.39 20.76 0.44
CA LEU A 48 8.62 20.27 1.58
C LEU A 48 9.39 20.46 2.89
N ASP A 49 8.69 20.97 3.88
CA ASP A 49 9.17 20.98 5.26
C ASP A 49 9.07 19.57 5.86
N LEU A 50 10.16 18.81 5.75
CA LEU A 50 10.28 17.45 6.26
C LEU A 50 10.41 17.36 7.78
N THR A 51 10.40 18.49 8.50
CA THR A 51 10.41 18.52 9.97
C THR A 51 9.01 18.33 10.58
N LYS A 52 7.97 18.56 9.78
CA LYS A 52 6.56 18.33 10.16
C LYS A 52 6.15 16.87 9.93
N ASP A 53 4.99 16.50 10.48
CA ASP A 53 4.42 15.18 10.21
C ASP A 53 4.15 15.02 8.71
N ILE A 54 5.01 14.24 8.04
CA ILE A 54 4.99 14.00 6.60
C ILE A 54 3.95 12.94 6.21
N LEU A 55 3.44 12.17 7.18
CA LEU A 55 2.57 11.03 6.93
C LEU A 55 1.24 11.42 6.25
N PRO A 56 0.54 12.50 6.64
CA PRO A 56 -0.64 12.97 5.91
C PRO A 56 -0.34 13.32 4.45
N TRP A 57 0.83 13.90 4.16
CA TRP A 57 1.23 14.21 2.80
C TRP A 57 1.49 12.94 1.99
N LEU A 58 2.10 11.91 2.59
CA LEU A 58 2.34 10.63 1.95
C LEU A 58 1.03 9.91 1.59
N TYR A 59 0.03 9.91 2.48
CA TYR A 59 -1.28 9.34 2.16
C TYR A 59 -1.99 10.12 1.05
N ALA A 60 -1.95 11.45 1.09
CA ALA A 60 -2.52 12.26 0.03
C ALA A 60 -1.81 12.07 -1.32
N ALA A 61 -0.49 11.82 -1.32
CA ALA A 61 0.25 11.45 -2.53
C ALA A 61 -0.18 10.06 -3.01
N ALA A 62 -0.29 9.08 -2.11
CA ALA A 62 -0.73 7.73 -2.46
C ALA A 62 -2.13 7.70 -3.08
N ASP A 63 -3.08 8.47 -2.54
CA ASP A 63 -4.42 8.60 -3.12
C ASP A 63 -4.39 9.16 -4.54
N ARG A 64 -3.49 10.12 -4.83
CA ARG A 64 -3.32 10.68 -6.17
C ARG A 64 -2.76 9.64 -7.14
N GLU A 65 -1.73 8.89 -6.73
CA GLU A 65 -1.14 7.85 -7.58
C GLU A 65 -2.12 6.70 -7.84
N ILE A 66 -2.86 6.26 -6.82
CA ILE A 66 -3.92 5.23 -6.97
C ILE A 66 -5.01 5.72 -7.93
N LEU A 67 -5.42 6.98 -7.83
CA LEU A 67 -6.39 7.56 -8.75
C LEU A 67 -5.84 7.64 -10.18
N ALA A 68 -4.57 8.02 -10.35
CA ALA A 68 -3.91 8.05 -11.65
C ALA A 68 -3.80 6.64 -12.26
N TYR A 69 -3.43 5.64 -11.46
CA TYR A 69 -3.38 4.24 -11.86
C TYR A 69 -4.74 3.75 -12.35
N ARG A 70 -5.81 3.96 -11.57
CA ARG A 70 -7.19 3.58 -11.93
C ARG A 70 -7.71 4.27 -13.18
N ARG A 71 -7.25 5.50 -13.48
CA ARG A 71 -7.61 6.20 -14.72
C ARG A 71 -6.93 5.59 -15.94
N ARG A 72 -5.71 5.07 -15.78
CA ARG A 72 -4.95 4.40 -16.85
C ARG A 72 -5.40 2.95 -17.06
N HIS A 73 -5.95 2.33 -16.01
CA HIS A 73 -6.45 0.96 -16.00
C HIS A 73 -7.92 0.98 -15.53
N PRO A 74 -8.86 1.47 -16.37
CA PRO A 74 -10.27 1.37 -16.04
C PRO A 74 -10.58 -0.12 -15.76
N GLU A 75 -11.16 -0.41 -14.59
CA GLU A 75 -11.67 -1.76 -14.31
C GLU A 75 -12.57 -2.14 -15.49
N THR A 76 -12.26 -3.24 -16.18
CA THR A 76 -13.10 -3.75 -17.26
C THR A 76 -14.46 -4.06 -16.67
N VAL A 77 -15.38 -3.12 -16.79
CA VAL A 77 -16.80 -3.38 -16.68
C VAL A 77 -17.11 -4.26 -17.89
N ASP A 78 -17.62 -5.46 -17.64
CA ASP A 78 -18.18 -6.31 -18.70
C ASP A 78 -19.21 -5.49 -19.48
N LEU A 79 -18.81 -5.06 -20.68
CA LEU A 79 -19.69 -4.47 -21.66
C LEU A 79 -19.91 -5.55 -22.71
N ASP A 80 -20.91 -6.38 -22.48
CA ASP A 80 -21.65 -7.04 -23.56
C ASP A 80 -22.23 -5.95 -24.47
N ALA A 81 -21.41 -5.40 -25.36
CA ALA A 81 -21.74 -4.88 -26.69
C ALA A 81 -20.59 -4.02 -27.25
N VAL A 82 -20.26 -4.31 -28.53
CA VAL A 82 -19.54 -3.50 -29.54
C VAL A 82 -18.05 -3.87 -29.75
N PRO A 83 -17.60 -4.09 -31.01
CA PRO A 83 -16.54 -5.03 -31.32
C PRO A 83 -15.11 -4.48 -31.15
N GLU A 84 -14.25 -5.45 -30.87
CA GLU A 84 -12.80 -5.51 -30.71
C GLU A 84 -11.94 -4.39 -31.34
N PRO A 85 -11.07 -3.76 -30.53
CA PRO A 85 -9.77 -3.30 -30.98
C PRO A 85 -8.67 -4.19 -30.36
N ALA A 86 -7.98 -4.92 -31.23
CA ALA A 86 -6.69 -5.62 -31.07
C ALA A 86 -6.34 -6.14 -29.66
N GLU A 87 -6.37 -7.46 -29.52
CA GLU A 87 -5.80 -8.24 -28.42
C GLU A 87 -4.39 -7.74 -28.04
N VAL A 88 -4.32 -6.88 -27.02
CA VAL A 88 -3.16 -6.82 -26.15
C VAL A 88 -3.26 -8.10 -25.32
N PRO A 89 -2.29 -9.03 -25.38
CA PRO A 89 -2.36 -10.22 -24.56
C PRO A 89 -2.48 -9.76 -23.11
N ALA A 90 -3.63 -10.07 -22.49
CA ALA A 90 -3.80 -9.92 -21.06
C ALA A 90 -2.71 -10.77 -20.43
N PHE A 91 -1.62 -10.12 -20.04
CA PHE A 91 -0.56 -10.70 -19.24
C PHE A 91 -1.24 -11.07 -17.93
N THR A 92 -1.80 -12.27 -17.89
CA THR A 92 -2.32 -12.89 -16.68
C THR A 92 -1.07 -13.35 -15.96
N GLU A 93 -0.36 -12.38 -15.38
CA GLU A 93 0.74 -12.69 -14.50
C GLU A 93 0.18 -13.59 -13.39
N PRO A 94 0.87 -14.69 -13.05
CA PRO A 94 0.45 -15.54 -11.94
C PRO A 94 0.27 -14.64 -10.72
N GLU A 95 -0.85 -14.81 -10.00
CA GLU A 95 -1.19 -14.06 -8.79
C GLU A 95 0.00 -14.04 -7.83
N ALA A 96 0.82 -12.99 -7.95
CA ALA A 96 2.07 -12.91 -7.24
C ALA A 96 1.75 -12.73 -5.77
N GLU A 97 2.24 -13.64 -4.92
CA GLU A 97 2.07 -13.54 -3.46
C GLU A 97 2.41 -12.12 -3.00
N THR A 98 1.40 -11.44 -2.48
CA THR A 98 1.52 -10.12 -1.86
C THR A 98 2.24 -10.26 -0.52
N ILE A 99 2.85 -9.17 -0.04
CA ILE A 99 3.39 -9.14 1.33
C ILE A 99 2.29 -9.39 2.39
N LEU A 100 1.02 -9.14 2.05
CA LEU A 100 -0.13 -9.43 2.90
C LEU A 100 -0.47 -10.94 2.96
N ASP A 101 -0.11 -11.75 1.96
CA ASP A 101 -0.36 -13.19 1.96
C ASP A 101 0.48 -13.93 3.00
N ARG A 102 1.56 -13.29 3.47
CA ARG A 102 2.38 -13.77 4.60
C ARG A 102 1.71 -13.56 5.96
N LEU A 103 0.59 -12.84 6.02
CA LEU A 103 -0.15 -12.61 7.24
C LEU A 103 -1.30 -13.62 7.41
N PRO A 104 -1.59 -14.03 8.66
CA PRO A 104 -2.85 -14.69 8.99
C PRO A 104 -4.05 -13.86 8.48
N LYS A 105 -5.07 -14.53 7.92
CA LYS A 105 -6.27 -13.88 7.35
C LYS A 105 -6.90 -12.81 8.26
N LYS A 106 -6.90 -13.03 9.58
CA LYS A 106 -7.42 -12.05 10.56
C LYS A 106 -6.60 -10.76 10.62
N GLU A 107 -5.28 -10.85 10.50
CA GLU A 107 -4.38 -9.67 10.51
C GLU A 107 -4.45 -8.91 9.19
N ARG A 108 -4.58 -9.62 8.07
CA ARG A 108 -4.84 -9.00 6.75
C ARG A 108 -6.14 -8.19 6.75
N ARG A 109 -7.25 -8.80 7.18
CA ARG A 109 -8.56 -8.12 7.28
C ARG A 109 -8.50 -6.90 8.20
N LEU A 110 -7.73 -6.98 9.28
CA LEU A 110 -7.53 -5.85 10.19
C LEU A 110 -6.84 -4.67 9.50
N LEU A 111 -5.79 -4.92 8.70
CA LEU A 111 -5.11 -3.88 7.94
C LEU A 111 -6.02 -3.28 6.86
N GLU A 112 -6.73 -4.12 6.12
CA GLU A 112 -7.70 -3.68 5.11
C GLU A 112 -8.79 -2.78 5.72
N ALA A 113 -9.35 -3.18 6.87
CA ALA A 113 -10.33 -2.37 7.59
C ALA A 113 -9.71 -1.05 8.12
N TYR A 114 -8.49 -1.09 8.64
CA TYR A 114 -7.82 0.11 9.15
C TYR A 114 -7.53 1.13 8.04
N TYR A 115 -7.05 0.69 6.87
CA TYR A 115 -6.68 1.57 5.76
C TYR A 115 -7.84 1.95 4.83
N SER A 116 -8.95 1.21 4.86
CA SER A 116 -10.19 1.61 4.17
C SER A 116 -10.89 2.80 4.84
N GLY A 117 -10.39 3.26 5.99
CA GLY A 117 -10.95 4.41 6.72
C GLY A 117 -12.04 4.05 7.72
N ALA A 118 -12.14 2.78 8.14
CA ALA A 118 -13.09 2.38 9.17
C ALA A 118 -12.87 3.15 10.48
N ASP A 119 -13.96 3.40 11.21
CA ASP A 119 -13.87 4.01 12.53
C ASP A 119 -13.07 3.11 13.48
N ARG A 120 -12.02 3.68 14.09
CA ARG A 120 -11.05 2.92 14.87
C ARG A 120 -11.65 2.39 16.17
N VAL A 121 -12.65 3.09 16.72
CA VAL A 121 -13.35 2.65 17.93
C VAL A 121 -14.26 1.48 17.60
N GLN A 122 -15.00 1.55 16.49
CA GLN A 122 -15.83 0.45 16.00
C GLN A 122 -14.99 -0.77 15.60
N LEU A 123 -13.82 -0.56 14.98
CA LEU A 123 -12.89 -1.65 14.62
C LEU A 123 -12.31 -2.34 15.86
N ALA A 124 -12.00 -1.59 16.92
CA ALA A 124 -11.55 -2.18 18.18
C ALA A 124 -12.68 -2.99 18.86
N ARG A 125 -13.91 -2.43 18.85
CA ARG A 125 -15.10 -3.10 19.39
C ARG A 125 -15.45 -4.39 18.66
N SER A 126 -15.38 -4.41 17.32
CA SER A 126 -15.66 -5.62 16.53
C SER A 126 -14.67 -6.75 16.78
N MET A 127 -13.51 -6.44 17.36
CA MET A 127 -12.47 -7.39 17.74
C MET A 127 -12.41 -7.68 19.24
N ASP A 128 -13.32 -7.10 20.04
CA ASP A 128 -13.34 -7.19 21.50
C ASP A 128 -12.01 -6.80 22.18
N ILE A 129 -11.39 -5.71 21.70
CA ILE A 129 -10.14 -5.17 22.24
C ILE A 129 -10.24 -3.67 22.48
N SER A 130 -9.33 -3.13 23.30
CA SER A 130 -9.19 -1.68 23.46
C SER A 130 -8.58 -1.03 22.21
N VAL A 131 -8.88 0.25 21.99
CA VAL A 131 -8.27 1.03 20.88
C VAL A 131 -6.74 1.08 21.01
N ILE A 132 -6.21 1.08 22.23
CA ILE A 132 -4.77 1.00 22.49
C ILE A 132 -4.22 -0.37 22.02
N ALA A 133 -4.91 -1.46 22.38
CA ALA A 133 -4.53 -2.81 21.94
C ALA A 133 -4.60 -2.97 20.42
N LEU A 134 -5.58 -2.33 19.76
CA LEU A 134 -5.66 -2.23 18.30
C LEU A 134 -4.39 -1.59 17.72
N TYR A 135 -3.97 -0.42 18.21
CA TYR A 135 -2.74 0.24 17.73
C TYR A 135 -1.48 -0.58 17.99
N LEU A 136 -1.36 -1.21 19.16
CA LEU A 136 -0.22 -2.10 19.47
C LEU A 136 -0.17 -3.30 18.53
N ARG A 137 -1.32 -3.87 18.19
CA ARG A 137 -1.42 -4.99 17.26
C ARG A 137 -1.02 -4.57 15.85
N LEU A 138 -1.53 -3.43 15.36
CA LEU A 138 -1.14 -2.85 14.07
C LEU A 138 0.36 -2.58 14.00
N ARG A 139 0.94 -2.02 15.07
CA ARG A 139 2.39 -1.80 15.16
C ARG A 139 3.17 -3.10 15.00
N ARG A 140 2.84 -4.15 15.75
CA ARG A 140 3.52 -5.46 15.67
C ARG A 140 3.41 -6.10 14.29
N ILE A 141 2.23 -5.98 13.65
CA ILE A 141 2.01 -6.46 12.29
C ILE A 141 2.96 -5.73 11.32
N ARG A 142 3.03 -4.40 11.39
CA ARG A 142 3.94 -3.59 10.54
C ARG A 142 5.41 -3.92 10.75
N GLU A 143 5.84 -4.09 12.00
CA GLU A 143 7.22 -4.47 12.34
C GLU A 143 7.58 -5.84 11.74
N ARG A 144 6.67 -6.82 11.78
CA ARG A 144 6.85 -8.12 11.12
C ARG A 144 6.97 -7.98 9.60
N LEU A 145 6.11 -7.17 8.99
CA LEU A 145 6.11 -6.94 7.54
C LEU A 145 7.37 -6.21 7.05
N GLN A 146 7.87 -5.26 7.83
CA GLN A 146 9.18 -4.63 7.57
C GLN A 146 10.31 -5.68 7.56
N GLY A 147 10.25 -6.67 8.46
CA GLY A 147 11.17 -7.81 8.45
C GLY A 147 11.11 -8.61 7.15
N TYR A 148 9.91 -8.95 6.68
CA TYR A 148 9.72 -9.68 5.41
C TYR A 148 10.21 -8.89 4.19
N ALA A 149 9.90 -7.59 4.12
CA ALA A 149 10.35 -6.73 3.02
C ALA A 149 11.88 -6.65 2.92
N LYS A 150 12.60 -6.57 4.06
CA LYS A 150 14.06 -6.59 4.09
C LYS A 150 14.66 -7.90 3.58
N ASN A 151 13.97 -9.02 3.78
CA ASN A 151 14.44 -10.33 3.33
C ASN A 151 14.18 -10.54 1.84
N MET A 152 13.11 -9.97 1.27
CA MET A 152 12.86 -10.02 -0.18
C MET A 152 13.93 -9.25 -0.99
N GLY A 153 14.41 -8.12 -0.49
CA GLY A 153 15.49 -7.35 -1.15
C GLY A 153 16.86 -8.03 -1.17
N LYS A 154 17.04 -9.17 -0.49
CA LYS A 154 18.29 -9.96 -0.50
C LYS A 154 18.24 -11.22 -1.38
N GLY A 155 17.07 -11.58 -1.91
CA GLY A 155 16.86 -12.82 -2.67
C GLY A 155 16.80 -12.66 -4.20
N GLY A 156 16.95 -11.43 -4.71
CA GLY A 156 16.82 -11.11 -6.14
C GLY A 156 18.12 -11.08 -6.92
N SER A 157 19.10 -11.93 -6.57
CA SER A 157 20.30 -12.15 -7.37
C SER A 157 20.47 -13.66 -7.56
N VAL A 158 19.82 -14.19 -8.58
CA VAL A 158 20.20 -15.45 -9.24
C VAL A 158 20.09 -15.19 -10.74
#